data_AF-A0A1J5PT71-F1
#
_entry.id   AF-A0A1J5PT71-F1
#
_cell.length_a   1.000
_cell.length_b   1.000
_cell.length_c   1.000
_cell.angle_alpha   90.00
_cell.angle_beta   90.00
_cell.angle_gamma   90.00
#
_symmetry.space_group_name_H-M   'P 1'
#
loop_
_entity.id
_entity.type
_entity.pdbx_description
1 polymer ?
#
loop_
_entity_poly.entity_id
_entity_poly.type
_entity_poly.pdbx_seq_one_letter_code
_entity_poly.pdbx_strand_id
1 'polypeptide(L)'
;MWMQPIVDLRTGQAAKVEALARLQMPGGTWLSPGEFLPLLGVPELRRLFQEGLRQSVQAVKSWEDDGLIIDVSVNLPPSLLAADAWPGKVQTLLQDDALAPQRLTLELLETETLDRPEQQQTLMQLHALGVKLAIDDLGSGYSSLTRLRQWPISTLKIDQNLVRDVQRDPLRVLSMVAALVRLGRDLDTEVVVEGLETPGLIEMAQVLGAPYGQGYGLSRPMPSADLPAWIRNFQLGNARQALQTALGALTYHWDYMHRDDSARPTALSACPLTAYLERCGLTGSALEQAHRQIHAGIDVQRNSDVLLQGLRERVRQGE
;
A
#
# COMPACT_ATOMS: atom_id res chain seq x y z
N MET A 1 -19.26 -6.06 5.89
CA MET A 1 -17.94 -5.47 5.64
C MET A 1 -17.85 -5.02 4.19
N TRP A 2 -17.18 -3.90 3.91
CA TRP A 2 -16.77 -3.55 2.55
C TRP A 2 -15.32 -3.97 2.35
N MET A 3 -14.92 -4.21 1.11
CA MET A 3 -13.64 -4.78 0.72
C MET A 3 -12.90 -3.76 -0.13
N GLN A 4 -11.70 -3.40 0.27
CA GLN A 4 -10.81 -2.61 -0.58
C GLN A 4 -9.66 -3.49 -1.08
N PRO A 5 -9.51 -3.64 -2.41
CA PRO A 5 -8.39 -4.37 -2.97
C PRO A 5 -7.03 -3.75 -2.62
N ILE A 6 -6.09 -4.62 -2.27
CA ILE A 6 -4.66 -4.35 -2.23
C ILE A 6 -4.05 -5.06 -3.43
N VAL A 7 -3.43 -4.30 -4.32
CA VAL A 7 -2.97 -4.75 -5.64
C VAL A 7 -1.48 -5.02 -5.60
N ASP A 8 -1.04 -6.14 -6.17
CA ASP A 8 0.37 -6.36 -6.53
C ASP A 8 0.72 -5.40 -7.68
N LEU A 9 1.56 -4.42 -7.39
CA LEU A 9 1.90 -3.33 -8.30
C LEU A 9 2.79 -3.79 -9.46
N ARG A 10 3.41 -4.96 -9.37
CA ARG A 10 4.21 -5.56 -10.44
C ARG A 10 3.34 -6.35 -11.42
N THR A 11 2.39 -7.13 -10.92
CA THR A 11 1.53 -8.00 -11.75
C THR A 11 0.22 -7.34 -12.17
N GLY A 12 -0.21 -6.29 -11.45
CA GLY A 12 -1.50 -5.65 -11.64
C GLY A 12 -2.69 -6.46 -11.14
N GLN A 13 -2.44 -7.53 -10.38
CA GLN A 13 -3.49 -8.42 -9.86
C GLN A 13 -3.83 -8.07 -8.41
N ALA A 14 -5.07 -8.36 -8.01
CA ALA A 14 -5.49 -8.25 -6.62
C ALA A 14 -4.75 -9.32 -5.79
N ALA A 15 -3.98 -8.90 -4.78
CA ALA A 15 -3.22 -9.82 -3.94
C ALA A 15 -3.99 -10.20 -2.67
N LYS A 16 -4.64 -9.21 -2.06
CA LYS A 16 -5.44 -9.35 -0.84
C LYS A 16 -6.52 -8.26 -0.80
N VAL A 17 -7.42 -8.31 0.17
CA VAL A 17 -8.37 -7.24 0.43
C VAL A 17 -8.31 -6.79 1.88
N GLU A 18 -8.48 -5.49 2.10
CA GLU A 18 -8.76 -4.97 3.44
C GLU A 18 -10.27 -4.93 3.67
N ALA A 19 -10.71 -5.57 4.75
CA ALA A 19 -12.09 -5.52 5.19
C ALA A 19 -12.32 -4.29 6.07
N LEU A 20 -13.09 -3.35 5.52
CA LEU A 20 -13.41 -2.08 6.14
C LEU A 20 -14.86 -2.08 6.65
N ALA A 21 -15.02 -1.68 7.91
CA ALA A 21 -16.35 -1.53 8.50
C ALA A 21 -17.15 -0.43 7.78
N ARG A 22 -18.44 -0.70 7.58
CA ARG A 22 -19.43 0.29 7.12
C ARG A 22 -20.68 0.08 7.95
N LEU A 23 -21.17 1.15 8.57
CA LEU A 23 -22.36 1.08 9.42
C LEU A 23 -23.57 1.51 8.61
N GLN A 24 -24.56 0.63 8.47
CA GLN A 24 -25.83 0.98 7.84
C GLN A 24 -26.76 1.59 8.88
N MET A 25 -27.21 2.81 8.64
CA MET A 25 -28.21 3.48 9.45
C MET A 25 -29.63 3.07 9.01
N PRO A 26 -30.63 3.16 9.92
CA PRO A 26 -32.02 3.08 9.54
C PRO A 26 -32.33 4.04 8.38
N GLY A 27 -32.97 3.56 7.31
CA GLY A 27 -33.20 4.34 6.09
C GLY A 27 -32.16 4.13 4.98
N GLY A 28 -31.11 3.33 5.22
CA GLY A 28 -30.22 2.83 4.17
C GLY A 28 -28.93 3.63 3.94
N THR A 29 -28.72 4.72 4.67
CA THR A 29 -27.47 5.51 4.64
C THR A 29 -26.31 4.71 5.21
N TRP A 30 -25.15 4.78 4.56
CA TRP A 30 -23.92 4.14 5.03
C TRP A 30 -22.95 5.17 5.62
N LEU A 31 -22.44 4.87 6.81
CA LEU A 31 -21.40 5.65 7.47
C LEU A 31 -20.03 4.98 7.34
N SER A 32 -19.01 5.80 7.12
CA SER A 32 -17.61 5.41 7.13
C SER A 32 -17.07 5.29 8.57
N PRO A 33 -15.97 4.53 8.80
CA PRO A 33 -15.39 4.35 10.13
C PRO A 33 -15.10 5.66 10.86
N GLY A 34 -14.62 6.69 10.17
CA GLY A 34 -14.33 8.00 10.78
C GLY A 34 -15.55 8.70 11.38
N GLU A 35 -16.77 8.35 10.94
CA GLU A 35 -18.01 8.96 11.43
C GLU A 35 -18.56 8.27 12.68
N PHE A 36 -18.28 6.98 12.88
CA PHE A 36 -18.86 6.21 14.00
C PHE A 36 -17.85 5.63 14.98
N LEU A 37 -16.60 5.32 14.57
CA LEU A 37 -15.60 4.74 15.48
C LEU A 37 -15.31 5.62 16.71
N PRO A 38 -15.20 6.96 16.60
CA PRO A 38 -14.97 7.82 17.77
C PRO A 38 -16.10 7.79 18.81
N LEU A 39 -17.27 7.26 18.44
CA LEU A 39 -18.44 7.17 19.30
C LEU A 39 -18.52 5.84 20.06
N LEU A 40 -17.66 4.86 19.75
CA LEU A 40 -17.72 3.52 20.30
C LEU A 40 -16.87 3.38 21.57
N GLY A 41 -17.42 2.69 22.57
CA GLY A 41 -16.65 2.19 23.71
C GLY A 41 -15.98 0.85 23.40
N VAL A 42 -15.18 0.36 24.35
CA VAL A 42 -14.51 -0.96 24.24
C VAL A 42 -15.50 -2.12 24.00
N PRO A 43 -16.68 -2.19 24.65
CA PRO A 43 -17.65 -3.25 24.37
C PRO A 43 -18.18 -3.21 22.94
N GLU A 44 -18.46 -2.02 22.41
CA GLU A 44 -18.95 -1.85 21.03
C GLU A 44 -17.85 -2.16 20.01
N LEU A 45 -16.61 -1.70 20.24
CA LEU A 45 -15.46 -2.02 19.39
C LEU A 45 -15.18 -3.53 19.33
N ARG A 46 -15.28 -4.21 20.48
CA ARG A 46 -15.18 -5.67 20.55
C ARG A 46 -16.24 -6.36 19.71
N ARG A 47 -17.50 -5.92 19.81
CA ARG A 47 -18.61 -6.47 19.02
C ARG A 47 -18.39 -6.21 17.53
N LEU A 48 -17.97 -5.01 17.17
CA LEU A 48 -17.65 -4.62 15.80
C LEU A 48 -16.53 -5.49 15.23
N PHE A 49 -15.44 -5.67 15.96
CA PHE A 49 -14.31 -6.48 15.53
C PHE A 49 -14.71 -7.95 15.38
N GLN A 50 -15.40 -8.54 16.37
CA GLN A 50 -15.85 -9.93 16.29
C GLN A 50 -16.75 -10.17 15.08
N GLU A 51 -17.71 -9.28 14.84
CA GLU A 51 -18.64 -9.40 13.71
C GLU A 51 -17.97 -9.12 12.37
N GLY A 52 -17.10 -8.11 12.32
CA GLY A 52 -16.33 -7.77 11.12
C GLY A 52 -15.38 -8.90 10.71
N LEU A 53 -14.69 -9.51 11.69
CA LEU A 53 -13.82 -10.65 11.45
C LEU A 53 -14.61 -11.85 10.90
N ARG A 54 -15.74 -12.20 11.54
CA ARG A 54 -16.63 -13.28 11.07
C ARG A 54 -17.11 -13.05 9.64
N GLN A 55 -17.64 -11.86 9.34
CA GLN A 55 -18.10 -11.52 7.99
C GLN A 55 -16.97 -11.57 6.95
N SER A 56 -15.75 -11.21 7.35
CA SER A 56 -14.58 -11.21 6.46
C SER A 56 -14.13 -12.63 6.11
N VAL A 57 -14.04 -13.50 7.12
CA VAL A 57 -13.71 -14.92 6.93
C VAL A 57 -14.76 -15.61 6.04
N GLN A 58 -16.04 -15.39 6.31
CA GLN A 58 -17.13 -15.95 5.51
C GLN A 58 -17.11 -15.46 4.05
N ALA A 59 -16.80 -14.18 3.81
CA ALA A 59 -16.68 -13.64 2.46
C ALA A 59 -15.53 -14.31 1.69
N VAL A 60 -14.36 -14.43 2.31
CA VAL A 60 -13.20 -15.10 1.70
C VAL A 60 -13.50 -16.54 1.37
N LYS A 61 -14.21 -17.25 2.25
CA LYS A 61 -14.59 -18.63 2.00
C LYS A 61 -15.59 -18.81 0.88
N SER A 62 -16.60 -17.97 0.84
CA SER A 62 -17.53 -17.95 -0.29
C SER A 62 -16.81 -17.75 -1.62
N TRP A 63 -15.80 -16.87 -1.68
CA TRP A 63 -15.03 -16.68 -2.91
C TRP A 63 -14.13 -17.86 -3.24
N GLU A 64 -13.53 -18.50 -2.23
CA GLU A 64 -12.71 -19.70 -2.41
C GLU A 64 -13.51 -20.88 -2.96
N ASP A 65 -14.73 -21.08 -2.48
CA ASP A 65 -15.66 -22.09 -2.99
C ASP A 65 -16.03 -21.84 -4.48
N ASP A 66 -16.04 -20.56 -4.88
CA ASP A 66 -16.22 -20.12 -6.27
C ASP A 66 -14.89 -20.10 -7.08
N GLY A 67 -13.79 -20.59 -6.51
CA GLY A 67 -12.48 -20.71 -7.15
C GLY A 67 -11.61 -19.44 -7.12
N LEU A 68 -12.02 -18.41 -6.40
CA LEU A 68 -11.25 -17.17 -6.19
C LEU A 68 -10.50 -17.21 -4.86
N ILE A 69 -9.20 -17.44 -4.93
CA ILE A 69 -8.31 -17.45 -3.77
C ILE A 69 -7.72 -16.06 -3.54
N ILE A 70 -8.16 -15.38 -2.49
CA ILE A 70 -7.64 -14.07 -2.09
C ILE A 70 -7.56 -13.96 -0.55
N ASP A 71 -6.51 -13.34 -0.04
CA ASP A 71 -6.32 -13.15 1.41
C ASP A 71 -7.09 -11.93 1.93
N VAL A 72 -7.35 -11.88 3.24
CA VAL A 72 -8.05 -10.76 3.88
C VAL A 72 -7.27 -10.17 5.04
N SER A 73 -7.28 -8.84 5.11
CA SER A 73 -6.84 -8.03 6.23
C SER A 73 -8.03 -7.52 7.04
N VAL A 74 -7.93 -7.54 8.37
CA VAL A 74 -8.93 -6.97 9.28
C VAL A 74 -8.23 -6.13 10.34
N ASN A 75 -8.71 -4.90 10.53
CA ASN A 75 -8.23 -4.01 11.59
C ASN A 75 -8.50 -4.59 12.98
N LEU A 76 -7.46 -4.71 13.81
CA LEU A 76 -7.53 -5.16 15.20
C LEU A 76 -7.23 -3.99 16.14
N PRO A 77 -8.23 -3.45 16.86
CA PRO A 77 -8.00 -2.41 17.86
C PRO A 77 -7.09 -2.92 18.99
N PRO A 78 -5.93 -2.28 19.25
CA PRO A 78 -4.99 -2.70 20.30
C PRO A 78 -5.57 -2.75 21.72
N SER A 79 -6.60 -1.95 22.00
CA SER A 79 -7.38 -2.01 23.25
C SER A 79 -7.98 -3.39 23.53
N LEU A 80 -8.18 -4.24 22.52
CA LEU A 80 -8.77 -5.56 22.65
C LEU A 80 -7.73 -6.67 22.95
N LEU A 81 -6.43 -6.42 22.77
CA LEU A 81 -5.38 -7.43 22.88
C LEU A 81 -5.18 -8.02 24.29
N ALA A 82 -5.47 -7.26 25.35
CA ALA A 82 -5.15 -7.66 26.72
C ALA A 82 -6.22 -8.53 27.40
N ALA A 83 -7.50 -8.40 27.04
CA ALA A 83 -8.60 -8.84 27.91
C ALA A 83 -9.40 -10.07 27.42
N ASP A 84 -9.15 -10.56 26.21
CA ASP A 84 -10.25 -11.15 25.43
C ASP A 84 -10.05 -12.58 24.95
N ALA A 85 -8.89 -13.19 25.24
CA ALA A 85 -8.49 -14.49 24.72
C ALA A 85 -8.68 -14.59 23.18
N TRP A 86 -8.39 -13.51 22.44
CA TRP A 86 -8.51 -13.45 20.98
C TRP A 86 -7.83 -14.60 20.23
N PRO A 87 -6.65 -15.11 20.64
CA PRO A 87 -6.03 -16.22 19.94
C PRO A 87 -6.96 -17.42 19.84
N GLY A 88 -7.63 -17.80 20.94
CA GLY A 88 -8.58 -18.90 20.95
C GLY A 88 -9.81 -18.62 20.09
N LYS A 89 -10.37 -17.41 20.15
CA LYS A 89 -11.54 -17.01 19.35
C LYS A 89 -11.25 -17.00 17.85
N VAL A 90 -10.09 -16.46 17.47
CA VAL A 90 -9.61 -16.44 16.08
C VAL A 90 -9.37 -17.87 15.60
N GLN A 91 -8.74 -18.71 16.42
CA GLN A 91 -8.53 -20.12 16.09
C GLN A 91 -9.85 -20.85 15.84
N THR A 92 -10.83 -20.73 16.74
CA THR A 92 -12.14 -21.36 16.57
C THR A 92 -12.84 -20.87 15.31
N LEU A 93 -12.89 -19.55 15.08
CA LEU A 93 -13.52 -19.00 13.88
C LEU A 93 -12.87 -19.53 12.58
N LEU A 94 -11.54 -19.54 12.52
CA LEU A 94 -10.82 -20.05 11.35
C LEU A 94 -11.06 -21.54 11.13
N GLN A 95 -11.21 -22.32 12.20
CA GLN A 95 -11.53 -23.75 12.12
C GLN A 95 -12.96 -24.00 11.64
N ASP A 96 -13.93 -23.26 12.17
CA ASP A 96 -15.36 -23.40 11.84
C ASP A 96 -15.62 -23.12 10.35
N ASP A 97 -14.93 -22.12 9.79
CA ASP A 97 -15.01 -21.78 8.37
C ASP A 97 -13.89 -22.45 7.53
N ALA A 98 -13.05 -23.32 8.11
CA ALA A 98 -11.93 -24.02 7.43
C ALA A 98 -10.94 -23.08 6.69
N LEU A 99 -10.71 -21.86 7.18
CA LEU A 99 -9.76 -20.91 6.60
C LEU A 99 -8.35 -21.14 7.14
N ALA A 100 -7.38 -21.31 6.24
CA ALA A 100 -5.97 -21.38 6.60
C ALA A 100 -5.56 -20.06 7.30
N PRO A 101 -4.97 -20.10 8.50
CA PRO A 101 -4.62 -18.90 9.26
C PRO A 101 -3.75 -17.89 8.52
N GLN A 102 -2.88 -18.35 7.62
CA GLN A 102 -1.97 -17.51 6.81
C GLN A 102 -2.70 -16.60 5.83
N ARG A 103 -3.99 -16.85 5.60
CA ARG A 103 -4.86 -16.05 4.71
C ARG A 103 -5.55 -14.91 5.44
N LEU A 104 -5.43 -14.85 6.77
CA LEU A 104 -5.88 -13.74 7.59
C LEU A 104 -4.67 -12.89 8.01
N THR A 105 -4.78 -11.59 7.79
CA THR A 105 -3.88 -10.58 8.34
C THR A 105 -4.64 -9.72 9.34
N LEU A 106 -4.07 -9.49 10.53
CA LEU A 106 -4.61 -8.56 11.52
C LEU A 106 -3.77 -7.29 11.52
N GLU A 107 -4.41 -6.14 11.29
CA GLU A 107 -3.75 -4.85 11.15
C GLU A 107 -3.80 -4.06 12.47
N LEU A 108 -2.65 -3.57 12.91
CA LEU A 108 -2.47 -2.84 14.16
C LEU A 108 -2.07 -1.39 13.86
N LEU A 109 -2.82 -0.42 14.40
CA LEU A 109 -2.48 0.99 14.25
C LEU A 109 -1.18 1.36 14.99
N GLU A 110 -0.32 2.18 14.37
CA GLU A 110 0.91 2.69 14.99
C GLU A 110 0.65 3.48 16.28
N THR A 111 -0.38 4.32 16.29
CA THR A 111 -0.58 5.37 17.30
C THR A 111 -1.01 4.86 18.67
N GLU A 112 -1.48 3.62 18.78
CA GLU A 112 -1.89 3.05 20.06
C GLU A 112 -0.71 2.42 20.81
N THR A 113 -0.71 2.60 22.13
CA THR A 113 0.34 2.09 23.02
C THR A 113 0.21 0.57 23.16
N LEU A 114 1.28 -0.14 22.78
CA LEU A 114 1.38 -1.60 22.78
C LEU A 114 2.51 -2.05 23.73
N ASP A 115 2.55 -1.43 24.90
CA ASP A 115 3.69 -1.52 25.81
C ASP A 115 3.44 -2.55 26.93
N ARG A 116 2.26 -3.19 26.96
CA ARG A 116 1.93 -4.17 28.00
C ARG A 116 2.38 -5.57 27.58
N PRO A 117 3.06 -6.33 28.46
CA PRO A 117 3.48 -7.70 28.18
C PRO A 117 2.36 -8.62 27.70
N GLU A 118 1.14 -8.43 28.21
CA GLU A 118 -0.05 -9.18 27.82
C GLU A 118 -0.41 -8.99 26.34
N GLN A 119 -0.28 -7.77 25.82
CA GLN A 119 -0.56 -7.48 24.41
C GLN A 119 0.46 -8.18 23.50
N GLN A 120 1.74 -8.13 23.88
CA GLN A 120 2.80 -8.83 23.17
C GLN A 120 2.59 -10.35 23.17
N GLN A 121 2.19 -10.93 24.31
CA GLN A 121 1.88 -12.35 24.40
C GLN A 121 0.73 -12.73 23.46
N THR A 122 -0.35 -11.94 23.42
CA THR A 122 -1.46 -12.16 22.51
C THR A 122 -1.02 -12.11 21.04
N LEU A 123 -0.20 -11.14 20.66
CA LEU A 123 0.33 -11.04 19.28
C LEU A 123 1.19 -12.24 18.91
N MET A 124 2.08 -12.68 19.81
CA MET A 124 2.90 -13.88 19.60
C MET A 124 2.05 -15.14 19.45
N GLN A 125 0.97 -15.26 20.22
CA GLN A 125 0.03 -16.38 20.11
C GLN A 125 -0.74 -16.36 18.78
N LEU A 126 -1.22 -15.19 18.34
CA LEU A 126 -1.85 -15.04 17.01
C LEU A 126 -0.90 -15.41 15.88
N HIS A 127 0.34 -14.91 15.94
CA HIS A 127 1.36 -15.27 14.97
C HIS A 127 1.69 -16.77 14.99
N ALA A 128 1.75 -17.40 16.17
CA ALA A 128 1.99 -18.84 16.31
C ALA A 128 0.85 -19.70 15.71
N LEU A 129 -0.37 -19.17 15.62
CA LEU A 129 -1.46 -19.82 14.86
C LEU A 129 -1.24 -19.77 13.35
N GLY A 130 -0.32 -18.93 12.86
CA GLY A 130 -0.06 -18.68 11.44
C GLY A 130 -0.78 -17.44 10.91
N VAL A 131 -1.47 -16.66 11.75
CA VAL A 131 -2.09 -15.39 11.34
C VAL A 131 -0.99 -14.35 11.09
N LYS A 132 -1.08 -13.65 9.95
CA LYS A 132 -0.15 -12.57 9.61
C LYS A 132 -0.48 -11.32 10.43
N LEU A 133 0.54 -10.54 10.79
CA LEU A 133 0.37 -9.27 11.49
C LEU A 133 0.87 -8.13 10.62
N ALA A 134 0.11 -7.02 10.57
CA ALA A 134 0.52 -5.80 9.89
C ALA A 134 0.64 -4.64 10.87
N ILE A 135 1.61 -3.75 10.63
CA ILE A 135 1.61 -2.41 11.22
C ILE A 135 1.00 -1.45 10.20
N ASP A 136 -0.03 -0.74 10.63
CA ASP A 136 -0.71 0.29 9.88
C ASP A 136 -0.24 1.70 10.29
N ASP A 137 -0.40 2.66 9.38
CA ASP A 137 -0.07 4.07 9.57
C ASP A 137 1.40 4.41 9.90
N LEU A 138 2.38 3.67 9.35
CA LEU A 138 3.79 3.96 9.63
C LEU A 138 4.19 5.35 9.11
N GLY A 139 4.70 6.18 10.04
CA GLY A 139 5.16 7.55 9.76
C GLY A 139 4.45 8.61 10.59
N SER A 140 3.48 8.22 11.41
CA SER A 140 2.73 9.10 12.31
C SER A 140 3.40 9.28 13.69
N GLY A 141 4.38 8.43 14.05
CA GLY A 141 5.04 8.46 15.36
C GLY A 141 6.51 7.98 15.39
N TYR A 142 7.13 8.06 16.59
CA TYR A 142 8.54 7.70 16.85
C TYR A 142 8.77 6.20 17.17
N SER A 143 7.72 5.36 17.19
CA SER A 143 7.77 4.00 17.78
C SER A 143 7.88 2.84 16.76
N SER A 144 7.60 3.08 15.48
CA SER A 144 7.46 2.00 14.49
C SER A 144 8.68 1.10 14.28
N LEU A 145 9.89 1.65 14.21
CA LEU A 145 11.09 0.83 13.94
C LEU A 145 11.42 -0.13 15.09
N THR A 146 11.19 0.30 16.33
CA THR A 146 11.38 -0.56 17.51
C THR A 146 10.39 -1.71 17.50
N ARG A 147 9.13 -1.45 17.12
CA ARG A 147 8.07 -2.47 17.00
C ARG A 147 8.37 -3.48 15.90
N LEU A 148 8.79 -3.02 14.72
CA LEU A 148 9.24 -3.89 13.62
C LEU A 148 10.36 -4.85 14.05
N ARG A 149 11.25 -4.41 14.95
CA ARG A 149 12.31 -5.27 15.50
C ARG A 149 11.81 -6.26 16.55
N GLN A 150 10.76 -5.92 17.29
CA GLN A 150 10.31 -6.69 18.46
C GLN A 150 9.21 -7.69 18.14
N TRP A 151 8.42 -7.45 17.10
CA TRP A 151 7.23 -8.25 16.79
C TRP A 151 7.33 -8.92 15.42
N PRO A 152 6.67 -10.07 15.26
CA PRO A 152 6.68 -10.83 14.01
C PRO A 152 5.72 -10.19 12.99
N ILE A 153 6.08 -9.02 12.50
CA ILE A 153 5.29 -8.26 11.53
C ILE A 153 5.58 -8.78 10.13
N SER A 154 4.51 -9.14 9.41
CA SER A 154 4.58 -9.65 8.04
C SER A 154 4.33 -8.57 6.99
N THR A 155 3.64 -7.49 7.37
CA THR A 155 3.27 -6.41 6.46
C THR A 155 3.47 -5.04 7.11
N LEU A 156 4.03 -4.13 6.34
CA LEU A 156 4.21 -2.73 6.68
C LEU A 156 3.36 -1.88 5.73
N LYS A 157 2.46 -1.05 6.27
CA LYS A 157 1.66 -0.11 5.48
C LYS A 157 2.23 1.29 5.62
N ILE A 158 2.49 1.93 4.48
CA ILE A 158 2.97 3.30 4.37
C ILE A 158 1.76 4.21 4.26
N ASP A 159 1.55 5.05 5.28
CA ASP A 159 0.38 5.91 5.40
C ASP A 159 0.24 6.89 4.22
N GLN A 160 -1.01 7.17 3.86
CA GLN A 160 -1.37 8.15 2.84
C GLN A 160 -0.83 9.56 3.12
N ASN A 161 -0.65 9.97 4.39
CA ASN A 161 -0.13 11.31 4.68
C ASN A 161 1.33 11.47 4.23
N LEU A 162 2.09 10.36 4.13
CA LEU A 162 3.46 10.39 3.63
C LEU A 162 3.52 10.78 2.15
N VAL A 163 2.55 10.31 1.36
CA VAL A 163 2.52 10.53 -0.09
C VAL A 163 1.69 11.75 -0.49
N ARG A 164 0.83 12.26 0.41
CA ARG A 164 -0.04 13.42 0.16
C ARG A 164 0.72 14.68 -0.26
N ASP A 165 1.91 14.89 0.30
CA ASP A 165 2.74 16.08 0.05
C ASP A 165 3.61 16.01 -1.21
N VAL A 166 3.45 14.97 -2.04
CA VAL A 166 4.31 14.73 -3.22
C VAL A 166 4.30 15.88 -4.21
N GLN A 167 3.20 16.64 -4.34
CA GLN A 167 3.17 17.80 -5.24
C GLN A 167 4.07 18.95 -4.73
N ARG A 168 4.18 19.13 -3.41
CA ARG A 168 4.94 20.21 -2.79
C ARG A 168 6.44 19.91 -2.76
N ASP A 169 6.79 18.72 -2.26
CA ASP A 169 8.18 18.27 -2.09
C ASP A 169 8.38 16.82 -2.59
N PRO A 170 8.31 16.59 -3.91
CA PRO A 170 8.33 15.25 -4.48
C PRO A 170 9.61 14.49 -4.11
N LEU A 171 10.79 15.09 -4.25
CA LEU A 171 12.07 14.38 -4.04
C LEU A 171 12.21 13.85 -2.61
N ARG A 172 11.72 14.59 -1.61
CA ARG A 172 11.70 14.12 -0.22
C ARG A 172 10.77 12.93 -0.05
N VAL A 173 9.57 13.01 -0.62
CA VAL A 173 8.59 11.91 -0.59
C VAL A 173 9.16 10.66 -1.28
N LEU A 174 9.75 10.81 -2.47
CA LEU A 174 10.40 9.73 -3.21
C LEU A 174 11.47 9.05 -2.37
N SER A 175 12.37 9.83 -1.76
CA SER A 175 13.44 9.30 -0.92
C SER A 175 12.91 8.53 0.28
N MET A 176 11.82 9.00 0.90
CA MET A 176 11.25 8.38 2.10
C MET A 176 10.51 7.08 1.77
N VAL A 177 9.67 7.08 0.72
CA VAL A 177 8.99 5.88 0.24
C VAL A 177 10.02 4.83 -0.22
N ALA A 178 11.05 5.23 -0.98
CA ALA A 178 12.11 4.33 -1.42
C ALA A 178 12.87 3.68 -0.25
N ALA A 179 13.17 4.46 0.80
CA ALA A 179 13.81 3.96 2.00
C ALA A 179 12.94 2.93 2.73
N LEU A 180 11.64 3.18 2.88
CA LEU A 180 10.69 2.26 3.52
C LEU A 180 10.48 0.98 2.71
N VAL A 181 10.39 1.09 1.37
CA VAL A 181 10.33 -0.08 0.47
C VAL A 181 11.60 -0.93 0.61
N ARG A 182 12.78 -0.30 0.67
CA ARG A 182 14.05 -1.00 0.89
C ARG A 182 14.10 -1.66 2.28
N LEU A 183 13.65 -0.96 3.31
CA LEU A 183 13.59 -1.49 4.68
C LEU A 183 12.70 -2.75 4.74
N GLY A 184 11.51 -2.71 4.15
CA GLY A 184 10.62 -3.88 4.10
C GLY A 184 11.30 -5.09 3.45
N ARG A 185 11.99 -4.88 2.32
CA ARG A 185 12.78 -5.94 1.68
C ARG A 185 13.88 -6.49 2.59
N ASP A 186 14.66 -5.62 3.23
CA ASP A 186 15.76 -6.00 4.12
C ASP A 186 15.26 -6.78 5.37
N LEU A 187 13.99 -6.57 5.76
CA LEU A 187 13.32 -7.24 6.88
C LEU A 187 12.42 -8.42 6.46
N ASP A 188 12.41 -8.80 5.17
CA ASP A 188 11.48 -9.81 4.63
C ASP A 188 10.00 -9.53 4.97
N THR A 189 9.64 -8.25 4.94
CA THR A 189 8.31 -7.71 5.28
C THR A 189 7.67 -7.12 4.03
N GLU A 190 6.41 -7.51 3.76
CA GLU A 190 5.64 -6.94 2.64
C GLU A 190 5.37 -5.45 2.87
N VAL A 191 5.47 -4.62 1.83
CA VAL A 191 5.18 -3.18 1.92
C VAL A 191 3.94 -2.82 1.10
N VAL A 192 2.96 -2.18 1.72
CA VAL A 192 1.78 -1.63 1.05
C VAL A 192 1.88 -0.11 1.07
N VAL A 193 1.85 0.55 -0.09
CA VAL A 193 1.73 2.01 -0.17
C VAL A 193 0.26 2.39 -0.22
N GLU A 194 -0.20 3.15 0.77
CA GLU A 194 -1.58 3.61 0.83
C GLU A 194 -1.77 4.99 0.19
N GLY A 195 -3.03 5.41 0.03
CA GLY A 195 -3.37 6.72 -0.49
C GLY A 195 -3.01 6.90 -1.97
N LEU A 196 -2.93 5.82 -2.75
CA LEU A 196 -2.69 5.88 -4.19
C LEU A 196 -3.95 6.38 -4.93
N GLU A 197 -4.21 7.68 -4.82
CA GLU A 197 -5.43 8.33 -5.33
C GLU A 197 -5.33 8.81 -6.77
N THR A 198 -4.11 8.98 -7.29
CA THR A 198 -3.85 9.51 -8.64
C THR A 198 -2.99 8.55 -9.46
N PRO A 199 -3.08 8.59 -10.80
CA PRO A 199 -2.18 7.81 -11.66
C PRO A 199 -0.71 8.07 -11.33
N GLY A 200 -0.33 9.32 -11.03
CA GLY A 200 1.06 9.65 -10.71
C GLY A 200 1.55 9.01 -9.42
N LEU A 201 0.71 8.89 -8.39
CA LEU A 201 1.06 8.18 -7.16
C LEU A 201 1.23 6.68 -7.40
N ILE A 202 0.38 6.09 -8.25
CA ILE A 202 0.48 4.67 -8.63
C ILE A 202 1.79 4.42 -9.40
N GLU A 203 2.10 5.27 -10.39
CA GLU A 203 3.35 5.18 -11.15
C GLU A 203 4.58 5.36 -10.25
N MET A 204 4.53 6.32 -9.32
CA MET A 204 5.58 6.52 -8.32
C MET A 204 5.84 5.24 -7.52
N ALA A 205 4.80 4.63 -6.95
CA ALA A 205 4.93 3.42 -6.16
C ALA A 205 5.49 2.23 -7.00
N GLN A 206 5.00 2.05 -8.23
CA GLN A 206 5.50 1.03 -9.17
C GLN A 206 6.99 1.24 -9.53
N VAL A 207 7.38 2.47 -9.82
CA VAL A 207 8.76 2.79 -10.19
C VAL A 207 9.70 2.57 -9.01
N LEU A 208 9.36 3.04 -7.81
CA LEU A 208 10.14 2.80 -6.59
C LEU A 208 10.21 1.31 -6.22
N GLY A 209 9.34 0.48 -6.81
CA GLY A 209 9.33 -0.97 -6.64
C GLY A 209 8.64 -1.40 -5.35
N ALA A 210 7.62 -0.64 -4.91
CA ALA A 210 6.71 -1.09 -3.88
C ALA A 210 6.00 -2.37 -4.38
N PRO A 211 5.92 -3.44 -3.57
CA PRO A 211 5.28 -4.69 -4.00
C PRO A 211 3.76 -4.53 -4.07
N TYR A 212 3.15 -3.80 -3.12
CA TYR A 212 1.71 -3.65 -3.05
C TYR A 212 1.26 -2.18 -2.93
N GLY A 213 0.04 -1.91 -3.36
CA GLY A 213 -0.58 -0.59 -3.28
C GLY A 213 -2.08 -0.63 -3.02
N GLN A 214 -2.56 0.41 -2.36
CA GLN A 214 -3.97 0.62 -2.03
C GLN A 214 -4.33 2.11 -2.15
N GLY A 215 -5.53 2.40 -2.65
CA GLY A 215 -6.01 3.77 -2.79
C GLY A 215 -7.10 3.91 -3.84
N TYR A 216 -7.78 5.06 -3.85
CA TYR A 216 -8.95 5.27 -4.71
C TYR A 216 -8.63 5.31 -6.21
N GLY A 217 -7.38 5.56 -6.59
CA GLY A 217 -6.92 5.47 -7.98
C GLY A 217 -6.83 4.03 -8.48
N LEU A 218 -6.72 3.04 -7.57
CA LEU A 218 -6.80 1.62 -7.87
C LEU A 218 -8.24 1.11 -7.70
N SER A 219 -8.80 1.32 -6.51
CA SER A 219 -10.19 1.00 -6.19
C SER A 219 -10.66 1.69 -4.93
N ARG A 220 -11.92 2.11 -4.94
CA ARG A 220 -12.64 2.43 -3.71
C ARG A 220 -13.03 1.13 -2.98
N PRO A 221 -13.26 1.19 -1.65
CA PRO A 221 -13.93 0.11 -0.93
C PRO A 221 -15.28 -0.19 -1.56
N MET A 222 -15.66 -1.47 -1.66
CA MET A 222 -16.91 -1.92 -2.28
C MET A 222 -17.59 -3.02 -1.44
N PRO A 223 -18.90 -3.27 -1.59
CA PRO A 223 -19.54 -4.46 -1.05
C PRO A 223 -18.81 -5.75 -1.45
N SER A 224 -18.78 -6.75 -0.57
CA SER A 224 -18.10 -8.03 -0.84
C SER A 224 -18.60 -8.75 -2.10
N ALA A 225 -19.88 -8.60 -2.44
CA ALA A 225 -20.47 -9.21 -3.64
C ALA A 225 -19.90 -8.64 -4.96
N ASP A 226 -19.38 -7.41 -4.93
CA ASP A 226 -18.89 -6.74 -6.15
C ASP A 226 -17.42 -7.08 -6.45
N LEU A 227 -16.68 -7.58 -5.44
CA LEU A 227 -15.25 -7.85 -5.54
C LEU A 227 -14.88 -8.83 -6.69
N PRO A 228 -15.55 -9.98 -6.87
CA PRO A 228 -15.17 -10.92 -7.94
C PRO A 228 -15.31 -10.30 -9.34
N ALA A 229 -16.32 -9.47 -9.55
CA ALA A 229 -16.51 -8.76 -10.81
C ALA A 229 -15.43 -7.69 -11.02
N TRP A 230 -15.05 -6.97 -9.97
CA TRP A 230 -13.95 -6.02 -10.03
C TRP A 230 -12.62 -6.71 -10.39
N ILE A 231 -12.27 -7.82 -9.71
CA ILE A 231 -11.01 -8.55 -9.96
C ILE A 231 -10.90 -9.01 -11.43
N ARG A 232 -11.99 -9.51 -12.03
CA ARG A 232 -11.99 -9.96 -13.43
C ARG A 232 -11.75 -8.84 -14.44
N ASN A 233 -12.14 -7.61 -14.10
CA ASN A 233 -12.12 -6.49 -15.04
C ASN A 233 -10.97 -5.51 -14.77
N PHE A 234 -10.37 -5.55 -13.57
CA PHE A 234 -9.31 -4.64 -13.20
C PHE A 234 -8.04 -4.88 -14.02
N GLN A 235 -7.46 -3.80 -14.52
CA GLN A 235 -6.21 -3.81 -15.25
C GLN A 235 -5.34 -2.66 -14.76
N LEU A 236 -4.07 -2.96 -14.50
CA LEU A 236 -3.07 -1.97 -14.15
C LEU A 236 -1.92 -2.03 -15.15
N GLY A 237 -1.58 -0.89 -15.74
CA GLY A 237 -0.42 -0.75 -16.62
C GLY A 237 0.91 -0.86 -15.85
N ASN A 238 2.00 -1.13 -16.56
CA ASN A 238 3.34 -1.16 -15.97
C ASN A 238 4.06 0.17 -16.19
N ALA A 239 4.10 1.03 -15.17
CA ALA A 239 4.75 2.34 -15.25
C ALA A 239 6.24 2.28 -15.63
N ARG A 240 6.95 1.19 -15.29
CA ARG A 240 8.38 1.04 -15.66
C ARG A 240 8.59 0.83 -17.16
N GLN A 241 7.54 0.51 -17.91
CA GLN A 241 7.59 0.36 -19.37
C GLN A 241 6.94 1.54 -20.09
N ALA A 242 5.86 2.08 -19.52
CA ALA A 242 5.10 3.17 -20.12
C ALA A 242 4.68 4.18 -19.06
N LEU A 243 5.54 5.19 -18.86
CA LEU A 243 5.24 6.35 -18.02
C LEU A 243 4.14 7.18 -18.65
N GLN A 244 3.19 7.67 -17.86
CA GLN A 244 2.05 8.49 -18.29
C GLN A 244 2.07 9.88 -17.66
N THR A 245 2.61 10.02 -16.45
CA THR A 245 2.52 11.26 -15.65
C THR A 245 3.88 11.93 -15.42
N ALA A 246 3.88 13.23 -15.10
CA ALA A 246 5.12 13.91 -14.72
C ALA A 246 5.72 13.33 -13.44
N LEU A 247 4.88 12.89 -12.50
CA LEU A 247 5.36 12.27 -11.26
C LEU A 247 6.02 10.91 -11.53
N GLY A 248 5.44 10.08 -12.40
CA GLY A 248 6.08 8.85 -12.85
C GLY A 248 7.42 9.12 -13.53
N ALA A 249 7.48 10.11 -14.43
CA ALA A 249 8.71 10.50 -15.12
C ALA A 249 9.79 11.03 -14.17
N LEU A 250 9.41 11.91 -13.22
CA LEU A 250 10.30 12.40 -12.18
C LEU A 250 10.83 11.25 -11.32
N THR A 251 9.94 10.35 -10.91
CA THR A 251 10.30 9.20 -10.08
C THR A 251 11.24 8.26 -10.81
N TYR A 252 10.99 8.02 -12.10
CA TYR A 252 11.84 7.17 -12.94
C TYR A 252 13.24 7.75 -13.07
N HIS A 253 13.35 9.04 -13.38
CA HIS A 253 14.66 9.70 -13.46
C HIS A 253 15.37 9.70 -12.10
N TRP A 254 14.65 9.98 -11.01
CA TRP A 254 15.22 9.93 -9.67
C TRP A 254 15.73 8.54 -9.30
N ASP A 255 14.92 7.49 -9.52
CA ASP A 255 15.29 6.08 -9.28
C ASP A 255 16.46 5.66 -10.18
N TYR A 256 16.46 6.09 -11.45
CA TYR A 256 17.57 5.92 -12.39
C TYR A 256 18.86 6.56 -11.88
N MET A 257 18.83 7.63 -11.08
CA MET A 257 20.06 8.21 -10.55
C MET A 257 20.53 7.55 -9.25
N HIS A 258 19.64 6.93 -8.48
CA HIS A 258 19.93 6.47 -7.11
C HIS A 258 20.02 4.95 -6.95
N ARG A 259 19.46 4.15 -7.86
CA ARG A 259 19.54 2.68 -7.77
C ARG A 259 20.80 2.11 -8.38
N ASP A 260 21.59 1.37 -7.62
CA ASP A 260 22.72 0.61 -8.15
C ASP A 260 22.21 -0.66 -8.87
N ASP A 261 21.67 -0.51 -10.09
CA ASP A 261 21.06 -1.60 -10.86
C ASP A 261 21.59 -1.63 -12.30
N SER A 262 22.06 -2.82 -12.70
CA SER A 262 22.50 -3.16 -14.06
C SER A 262 21.37 -3.23 -15.10
N ALA A 263 20.10 -3.21 -14.67
CA ALA A 263 18.92 -3.34 -15.53
C ALA A 263 18.48 -2.04 -16.24
N ARG A 264 19.26 -0.96 -16.16
CA ARG A 264 18.94 0.32 -16.81
C ARG A 264 19.04 0.19 -18.34
N PRO A 265 18.05 0.65 -19.12
CA PRO A 265 18.18 0.69 -20.57
C PRO A 265 19.33 1.63 -20.95
N THR A 266 20.39 1.08 -21.55
CA THR A 266 21.52 1.89 -22.04
C THR A 266 21.14 2.65 -23.31
N ALA A 267 20.31 2.03 -24.16
CA ALA A 267 19.78 2.65 -25.37
C ALA A 267 18.69 3.69 -25.06
N LEU A 268 18.91 4.92 -25.53
CA LEU A 268 17.95 6.03 -25.40
C LEU A 268 16.55 5.67 -25.92
N SER A 269 16.45 4.96 -27.05
CA SER A 269 15.17 4.57 -27.66
C SER A 269 14.39 3.54 -26.86
N ALA A 270 15.05 2.80 -25.96
CA ALA A 270 14.42 1.83 -25.08
C ALA A 270 14.06 2.43 -23.71
N CYS A 271 14.40 3.70 -23.46
CA CYS A 271 14.14 4.36 -22.19
C CYS A 271 12.69 4.89 -22.14
N PRO A 272 11.86 4.48 -21.17
CA PRO A 272 10.49 4.98 -20.99
C PRO A 272 10.39 6.50 -20.88
N LEU A 273 11.40 7.14 -20.30
CA LEU A 273 11.45 8.60 -20.18
C LEU A 273 11.53 9.28 -21.56
N THR A 274 12.20 8.66 -22.54
CA THR A 274 12.24 9.17 -23.92
C THR A 274 10.84 9.22 -24.52
N ALA A 275 10.10 8.12 -24.43
CA ALA A 275 8.72 8.04 -24.95
C ALA A 275 7.77 9.00 -24.22
N TYR A 276 7.94 9.19 -22.91
CA TYR A 276 7.20 10.18 -22.14
C TYR A 276 7.45 11.60 -22.65
N LEU A 277 8.72 12.00 -22.80
CA LEU A 277 9.09 13.34 -23.25
C LEU A 277 8.57 13.63 -24.66
N GLU A 278 8.66 12.67 -25.58
CA GLU A 278 8.12 12.78 -26.93
C GLU A 278 6.59 12.95 -26.92
N ARG A 279 5.86 12.14 -26.15
CA ARG A 279 4.40 12.24 -26.03
C ARG A 279 3.94 13.57 -25.45
N CYS A 280 4.70 14.14 -24.52
CA CYS A 280 4.44 15.47 -23.97
C CYS A 280 4.86 16.62 -24.92
N GLY A 281 5.36 16.32 -26.12
CA GLY A 281 5.79 17.35 -27.08
C GLY A 281 7.07 18.07 -26.67
N LEU A 282 7.91 17.45 -25.83
CA LEU A 282 9.14 18.04 -25.29
C LEU A 282 10.36 17.79 -26.17
N THR A 283 10.19 17.27 -27.39
CA THR A 283 11.27 17.04 -28.35
C THR A 283 12.02 18.35 -28.64
N GLY A 284 13.35 18.34 -28.47
CA GLY A 284 14.19 19.53 -28.66
C GLY A 284 14.21 20.51 -27.49
N SER A 285 13.43 20.26 -26.43
CA SER A 285 13.48 21.04 -25.19
C SER A 285 14.78 20.82 -24.42
N ALA A 286 15.05 21.69 -23.43
CA ALA A 286 16.18 21.51 -22.52
C ALA A 286 16.11 20.18 -21.73
N LEU A 287 14.90 19.70 -21.40
CA LEU A 287 14.73 18.42 -20.68
C LEU A 287 15.13 17.24 -21.54
N GLU A 288 14.70 17.25 -22.81
CA GLU A 288 15.02 16.18 -23.75
C GLU A 288 16.51 16.16 -24.10
N GLN A 289 17.12 17.33 -24.29
CA GLN A 289 18.57 17.44 -24.48
C GLN A 289 19.35 16.92 -23.26
N ALA A 290 18.95 17.31 -22.04
CA ALA A 290 19.58 16.83 -20.82
C ALA A 290 19.47 15.30 -20.67
N HIS A 291 18.30 14.74 -20.96
CA HIS A 291 18.06 13.29 -21.00
C HIS A 291 19.00 12.56 -21.99
N ARG A 292 19.12 13.06 -23.23
CA ARG A 292 20.07 12.49 -24.20
C ARG A 292 21.52 12.54 -23.71
N GLN A 293 21.94 13.64 -23.09
CA GLN A 293 23.31 13.80 -22.59
C GLN A 293 23.61 12.85 -21.44
N ILE A 294 22.64 12.57 -20.57
CA ILE A 294 22.78 11.56 -19.50
C ILE A 294 23.03 10.17 -20.10
N HIS A 295 22.25 9.77 -21.11
CA HIS A 295 22.46 8.49 -21.81
C HIS A 295 23.81 8.43 -22.54
N ALA A 296 24.35 9.57 -22.98
CA ALA A 296 25.68 9.67 -23.59
C ALA A 296 26.83 9.74 -22.57
N GLY A 297 26.53 9.78 -21.26
CA GLY A 297 27.55 9.91 -20.21
C GLY A 297 28.17 11.31 -20.10
N ILE A 298 27.52 12.34 -20.64
CA ILE A 298 28.02 13.71 -20.71
C ILE A 298 27.44 14.54 -19.57
N ASP A 299 28.30 15.12 -18.73
CA ASP A 299 27.94 16.02 -17.62
C ASP A 299 26.70 15.54 -16.84
N VAL A 300 26.70 14.26 -16.49
CA VAL A 300 25.52 13.51 -16.03
C VAL A 300 24.85 14.19 -14.83
N GLN A 301 25.63 14.68 -13.87
CA GLN A 301 25.08 15.32 -12.68
C GLN A 301 24.34 16.62 -13.03
N ARG A 302 24.97 17.50 -13.82
CA ARG A 302 24.35 18.76 -14.22
C ARG A 302 23.08 18.54 -15.04
N ASN A 303 23.11 17.58 -15.97
CA ASN A 303 21.94 17.26 -16.79
C ASN A 303 20.83 16.62 -15.96
N SER A 304 21.18 15.81 -14.95
CA SER A 304 20.22 15.29 -13.99
C SER A 304 19.55 16.43 -13.22
N ASP A 305 20.29 17.46 -12.79
CA ASP A 305 19.70 18.60 -12.08
C ASP A 305 18.69 19.36 -12.96
N VAL A 306 19.00 19.55 -14.25
CA VAL A 306 18.07 20.15 -15.24
C VAL A 306 16.79 19.32 -15.36
N LEU A 307 16.91 17.99 -15.52
CA LEU A 307 15.76 17.10 -15.60
C LEU A 307 14.91 17.11 -14.33
N LEU A 308 15.55 16.98 -13.16
CA LEU A 308 14.87 16.98 -11.87
C LEU A 308 14.12 18.30 -11.66
N GLN A 309 14.74 19.44 -11.96
CA GLN A 309 14.08 20.74 -11.80
C GLN A 309 12.87 20.87 -12.72
N GLY A 310 13.01 20.54 -14.01
CA GLY A 310 11.90 20.67 -14.96
C GLY A 310 10.75 19.70 -14.69
N LEU A 311 11.04 18.43 -14.42
CA LEU A 311 10.00 17.44 -14.10
C LEU A 311 9.28 17.78 -12.78
N ARG A 312 9.98 18.32 -11.77
CA ARG A 312 9.34 18.82 -10.54
C ARG A 312 8.36 19.94 -10.79
N GLU A 313 8.69 20.86 -11.70
CA GLU A 313 7.80 21.96 -12.03
C GLU A 313 6.53 21.45 -12.72
N ARG A 314 6.65 20.48 -13.63
CA ARG A 314 5.50 19.78 -14.25
C ARG A 314 4.61 19.09 -13.21
N VAL A 315 5.20 18.41 -12.23
CA VAL A 315 4.47 17.79 -11.10
C VAL A 315 3.68 18.83 -10.31
N ARG A 316 4.27 20.00 -10.05
CA ARG A 316 3.60 21.10 -9.33
C ARG A 316 2.45 21.72 -10.12
N GLN A 317 2.53 21.67 -11.43
CA GLN A 317 1.49 22.16 -12.34
C GLN A 317 0.35 21.13 -12.55
N GLY A 318 0.49 19.92 -12.01
CA GLY A 318 -0.52 18.87 -12.10
C GLY A 318 -0.55 18.14 -13.45
N GLU A 319 0.54 18.20 -14.22
CA GLU A 319 0.74 17.45 -15.47
C GLU A 319 1.12 15.98 -15.24
#